data_AF-G9KMX4-F1
#
_entry.id   AF-G9KMX4-F1
#
_cell.length_a   1.000
_cell.length_b   1.000
_cell.length_c   1.000
_cell.angle_alpha   90.00
_cell.angle_beta   90.00
_cell.angle_gamma   90.00
#
_symmetry.space_group_name_H-M   'P 1'
#
loop_
_entity.id
_entity.type
_entity.pdbx_description
1 polymer ?
#
loop_
_entity_poly.entity_id
_entity_poly.type
_entity_poly.pdbx_seq_one_letter_code
_entity_poly.pdbx_strand_id
1 'polypeptide(L)'
;LNRLKEVKAFVTQDIPLYHNLVMKHLPGADPELVLLGHRYEELERIPLSEMTREEINELVQELGFYRKAAPDEPVPPEHLQAPAKSAEGAPDRPDL
;
A
#
# COMPACT_ATOMS: atom_id res chain seq x y z
N LEU A 1 -0.74 19.35 15.67
CA LEU A 1 0.16 18.63 14.73
C LEU A 1 -0.49 18.66 13.36
N ASN A 2 0.21 19.09 12.31
CA ASN A 2 -0.38 19.30 10.98
C ASN A 2 -0.51 17.94 10.25
N ARG A 3 -1.63 17.23 10.40
CA ARG A 3 -1.83 15.88 9.81
C ARG A 3 -1.62 15.85 8.30
N LEU A 4 -2.00 16.90 7.58
CA LEU A 4 -1.73 17.05 6.14
C LEU A 4 -0.24 17.06 5.79
N LYS A 5 0.66 17.48 6.70
CA LYS A 5 2.11 17.41 6.48
C LYS A 5 2.60 15.97 6.54
N GLU A 6 2.04 15.17 7.45
CA GLU A 6 2.38 13.75 7.59
C GLU A 6 1.96 12.95 6.35
N VAL A 7 0.72 13.15 5.90
CA VAL A 7 0.22 12.52 4.65
C VAL A 7 1.05 12.95 3.45
N LYS A 8 1.40 14.24 3.35
CA LYS A 8 2.26 14.73 2.28
C LYS A 8 3.65 14.09 2.32
N ALA A 9 4.24 13.96 3.51
CA ALA A 9 5.53 13.30 3.67
C ALA A 9 5.47 11.84 3.21
N PHE A 10 4.45 11.08 3.64
CA PHE A 10 4.20 9.71 3.18
C PHE A 10 4.16 9.62 1.65
N VAL A 11 3.32 10.47 1.04
CA VAL A 11 3.11 10.50 -0.39
C VAL A 11 4.41 10.79 -1.17
N THR A 12 5.23 11.71 -0.67
CA THR A 12 6.46 12.13 -1.36
C THR A 12 7.67 11.23 -1.10
N GLN A 13 7.76 10.63 0.09
CA GLN A 13 8.95 9.92 0.54
C GLN A 13 8.77 8.40 0.58
N ASP A 14 7.60 7.91 0.97
CA ASP A 14 7.37 6.48 1.20
C ASP A 14 6.73 5.78 0.00
N ILE A 15 5.79 6.41 -0.71
CA ILE A 15 5.16 5.81 -1.90
C ILE A 15 6.19 5.26 -2.91
N PRO A 16 7.29 5.96 -3.26
CA PRO A 16 8.30 5.42 -4.17
C PRO A 16 9.00 4.13 -3.68
N LEU A 17 8.99 3.89 -2.36
CA LEU A 17 9.56 2.70 -1.74
C LEU A 17 8.60 1.52 -1.78
N TYR A 18 7.29 1.74 -1.88
CA TYR A 18 6.31 0.67 -1.92
C TYR A 18 6.12 0.13 -3.34
N HIS A 19 6.12 -1.19 -3.47
CA HIS A 19 5.74 -1.85 -4.72
C HIS A 19 4.22 -1.82 -4.91
N ASN A 20 3.75 -1.64 -6.14
CA ASN A 20 2.32 -1.57 -6.48
C ASN A 20 1.50 -0.47 -5.74
N LEU A 21 2.17 0.54 -5.16
CA LEU A 21 1.52 1.70 -4.56
C LEU A 21 1.80 2.94 -5.41
N VAL A 22 0.75 3.67 -5.78
CA VAL A 22 0.87 4.88 -6.61
C VAL A 22 0.08 6.04 -6.03
N MET A 23 0.67 7.23 -6.08
CA MET A 23 -0.05 8.45 -5.75
C MET A 23 -0.92 8.87 -6.92
N LYS A 24 -2.20 9.14 -6.67
CA LYS A 24 -3.08 9.83 -7.61
C LYS A 24 -3.52 11.16 -7.01
N HIS A 25 -3.23 12.26 -7.71
CA HIS A 25 -3.63 13.60 -7.26
C HIS A 25 -5.05 13.93 -7.77
N LEU A 26 -5.98 14.13 -6.82
CA LEU A 26 -7.34 14.56 -7.09
C LEU A 26 -7.56 15.95 -6.46
N PRO A 27 -7.78 17.01 -7.26
CA PRO A 27 -7.95 18.36 -6.72
C PRO A 27 -9.24 18.48 -5.91
N GLY A 28 -9.15 18.98 -4.68
CA GLY A 28 -10.30 19.23 -3.81
C GLY A 28 -10.86 18.01 -3.10
N ALA A 29 -10.21 16.84 -3.21
CA ALA A 29 -10.54 15.65 -2.45
C ALA A 29 -9.62 15.49 -1.23
N ASP A 30 -10.15 14.88 -0.17
CA ASP A 30 -9.35 14.40 0.95
C ASP A 30 -8.41 13.27 0.50
N PRO A 31 -7.22 13.13 1.12
CA PRO A 31 -6.34 12.00 0.86
C PRO A 31 -6.96 10.68 1.35
N GLU A 32 -7.03 9.70 0.45
CA GLU A 32 -7.59 8.39 0.71
C GLU A 32 -6.68 7.31 0.12
N LEU A 33 -6.54 6.19 0.82
CA LEU A 33 -5.95 4.98 0.28
C LEU A 33 -7.05 4.16 -0.38
N VAL A 34 -6.92 3.94 -1.68
CA VAL A 34 -7.86 3.15 -2.47
C VAL A 34 -7.20 1.83 -2.84
N LEU A 35 -7.73 0.72 -2.32
CA LEU A 35 -7.28 -0.62 -2.64
C LEU A 35 -7.96 -1.07 -3.92
N LEU A 36 -7.14 -1.37 -4.93
CA LEU A 36 -7.60 -1.84 -6.22
C LEU A 36 -7.31 -3.34 -6.35
N GLY A 37 -8.30 -4.11 -6.78
CA GLY A 37 -8.12 -5.50 -7.16
C GLY A 37 -7.36 -5.66 -8.47
N HIS A 38 -7.10 -6.91 -8.88
CA HIS A 38 -6.34 -7.18 -10.11
C HIS A 38 -7.02 -6.63 -11.39
N ARG A 39 -8.35 -6.41 -11.35
CA ARG A 39 -9.14 -5.84 -12.45
C ARG A 39 -9.35 -4.33 -12.31
N TYR A 40 -8.60 -3.66 -11.44
CA TYR A 40 -8.79 -2.24 -11.10
C TYR A 40 -10.16 -1.94 -10.47
N GLU A 41 -10.79 -2.95 -9.86
CA GLU A 41 -12.02 -2.77 -9.07
C GLU A 41 -11.67 -2.21 -7.70
N GLU A 42 -12.39 -1.17 -7.25
CA GLU A 42 -12.22 -0.62 -5.90
C GLU A 42 -12.72 -1.65 -4.88
N LEU A 43 -11.78 -2.22 -4.13
CA LEU A 43 -12.08 -3.17 -3.06
C LEU A 43 -12.43 -2.43 -1.77
N GLU A 44 -11.60 -1.45 -1.41
CA GLU A 44 -11.75 -0.72 -0.16
C GLU A 44 -11.20 0.70 -0.29
N ARG A 45 -11.77 1.63 0.49
CA ARG A 45 -11.32 3.02 0.58
C ARG A 45 -11.15 3.40 2.04
N ILE A 46 -9.95 3.84 2.40
CA ILE A 46 -9.56 4.17 3.77
C ILE A 46 -9.15 5.65 3.82
N PRO A 47 -9.79 6.49 4.65
CA PRO A 47 -9.44 7.91 4.76
C PRO A 47 -8.11 8.10 5.48
N LEU A 48 -7.18 8.81 4.85
CA LEU A 48 -5.84 9.07 5.43
C LEU A 48 -5.78 10.40 6.20
N SER A 49 -6.76 11.28 6.04
CA SER A 49 -6.80 12.62 6.68
C SER A 49 -6.65 12.58 8.20
N GLU A 50 -7.05 11.49 8.84
CA GLU A 50 -6.99 11.33 10.29
C GLU A 50 -5.75 10.58 10.79
N MET A 51 -5.00 9.94 9.88
CA MET A 51 -3.87 9.08 10.21
C MET A 51 -2.53 9.83 10.15
N THR A 52 -1.58 9.38 10.94
CA THR A 52 -0.18 9.81 10.87
C THR A 52 0.60 9.05 9.80
N ARG A 53 1.76 9.58 9.40
CA ARG A 53 2.64 8.90 8.44
C ARG A 53 2.98 7.48 8.90
N GLU A 54 3.27 7.30 10.19
CA GLU A 54 3.60 6.01 10.78
C GLU A 54 2.43 5.04 10.68
N GLU A 55 1.22 5.46 11.07
CA GLU A 55 0.02 4.63 10.95
C GLU A 55 -0.29 4.23 9.50
N ILE A 56 -0.05 5.12 8.54
CA ILE A 56 -0.22 4.79 7.12
C ILE A 56 0.80 3.74 6.67
N ASN A 57 2.07 3.87 7.08
CA ASN A 57 3.10 2.89 6.74
C ASN A 57 2.81 1.52 7.38
N GLU A 58 2.32 1.49 8.62
CA GLU A 58 1.91 0.26 9.30
C GLU A 58 0.72 -0.38 8.57
N LEU A 59 -0.33 0.38 8.26
CA LEU A 59 -1.49 -0.10 7.52
C LEU A 59 -1.09 -0.72 6.17
N VAL A 60 -0.25 -0.04 5.41
CA VAL A 60 0.21 -0.52 4.09
C VAL A 60 1.02 -1.81 4.23
N GLN A 61 1.85 -1.94 5.28
CA GLN A 61 2.56 -3.18 5.58
C GLN A 61 1.63 -4.31 6.02
N GLU A 62 0.62 -4.04 6.84
CA GLU A 62 -0.40 -5.01 7.27
C GLU A 62 -1.23 -5.54 6.09
N LEU A 63 -1.50 -4.67 5.11
CA LEU A 63 -2.13 -5.06 3.84
C LEU A 63 -1.23 -5.94 2.96
N GLY A 64 0.04 -6.11 3.32
CA GLY A 64 0.99 -6.97 2.62
C GLY A 64 1.74 -6.28 1.49
N PHE A 65 1.76 -4.94 1.43
CA PHE A 65 2.57 -4.23 0.46
C PHE A 65 4.05 -4.33 0.85
N TYR A 66 4.87 -4.66 -0.14
CA TYR A 66 6.31 -4.74 0.06
C TYR A 66 6.95 -3.35 0.02
N ARG A 67 7.72 -3.02 1.06
CA ARG A 67 8.56 -1.83 1.12
C ARG A 67 10.00 -2.17 0.72
N LYS A 68 10.48 -1.55 -0.35
CA LYS A 68 11.87 -1.63 -0.80
C LYS A 68 12.77 -0.79 0.12
N ALA A 69 14.06 -1.16 0.21
CA ALA A 69 15.04 -0.34 0.92
C ALA A 69 15.35 0.97 0.17
N ALA A 70 15.30 0.94 -1.16
CA ALA A 70 15.49 2.09 -2.03
C ALA A 70 14.51 2.07 -3.21
N PRO A 71 14.13 3.24 -3.77
CA PRO A 71 13.15 3.29 -4.87
C PRO A 71 13.63 2.56 -6.13
N ASP A 72 14.93 2.58 -6.41
CA ASP A 72 15.58 1.91 -7.54
C ASP A 72 15.91 0.43 -7.27
N GLU A 73 15.70 -0.07 -6.06
CA GLU A 73 16.01 -1.46 -5.73
C GLU A 73 14.97 -2.41 -6.33
N PRO A 74 15.38 -3.51 -6.99
CA PRO A 74 14.43 -4.47 -7.53
C PRO A 74 13.67 -5.17 -6.41
N VAL A 75 12.37 -5.36 -6.63
CA VAL A 75 11.52 -6.12 -5.72
C VAL A 75 11.90 -7.61 -5.82
N PRO A 76 12.13 -8.32 -4.70
CA PRO A 76 12.41 -9.74 -4.72
C PRO A 76 11.31 -10.53 -5.45
N PRO A 77 11.65 -11.64 -6.13
CA PRO A 77 10.66 -12.45 -6.84
C PRO A 77 9.49 -12.90 -5.95
N GLU A 78 9.74 -13.11 -4.66
CA GLU A 78 8.74 -13.45 -3.64
C GLU A 78 7.67 -12.36 -3.43
N HIS A 79 8.02 -11.10 -3.69
CA HIS A 79 7.17 -9.93 -3.47
C HIS A 79 6.71 -9.25 -4.77
N LEU A 80 7.03 -9.80 -5.94
CA LEU A 80 6.61 -9.23 -7.23
C LEU A 80 5.09 -9.13 -7.36
N GLN A 81 4.37 -10.09 -6.77
CA GLN A 81 2.90 -10.13 -6.78
C GLN A 81 2.28 -9.43 -5.57
N ALA A 82 3.06 -9.13 -4.53
CA ALA A 82 2.55 -8.48 -3.33
C ALA A 82 1.87 -7.13 -3.63
N PRO A 83 0.75 -6.78 -2.98
CA PRO A 83 0.04 -7.57 -1.94
C PRO A 83 -0.87 -8.69 -2.49
N ALA A 84 -1.04 -8.80 -3.81
CA ALA A 84 -1.84 -9.89 -4.38
C ALA A 84 -1.17 -11.23 -4.08
N LYS A 85 -1.92 -12.16 -3.48
CA LYS A 85 -1.44 -13.52 -3.29
C LYS A 85 -1.23 -14.15 -4.66
N SER A 86 -0.03 -14.67 -4.93
CA SER A 86 0.13 -15.70 -5.95
C SER A 86 -0.94 -16.76 -5.71
N ALA A 87 -1.67 -17.17 -6.73
CA ALA A 87 -2.75 -18.15 -6.61
C ALA A 87 -2.30 -19.53 -6.03
N GLU A 88 -1.01 -19.70 -5.73
CA GLU A 88 -0.37 -20.83 -5.06
C GLU A 88 -0.29 -20.70 -3.52
N GLY A 89 -0.99 -19.74 -2.91
CA GLY A 89 -1.08 -19.60 -1.46
C GLY A 89 -2.42 -20.07 -0.88
N ALA A 90 -3.00 -21.18 -1.35
CA ALA A 90 -4.00 -21.88 -0.56
C ALA A 90 -3.27 -22.41 0.70
N PRO A 91 -3.76 -22.17 1.93
CA PRO A 91 -3.32 -22.99 3.04
C PRO A 91 -3.66 -24.42 2.64
N ASP A 92 -2.62 -25.24 2.47
CA ASP A 92 -2.71 -26.69 2.51
C ASP A 92 -3.70 -27.03 3.63
N ARG A 93 -4.91 -27.46 3.24
CA ARG A 93 -5.85 -28.00 4.20
C ARG A 93 -5.15 -29.24 4.74
N PRO A 94 -4.81 -29.33 6.03
CA PRO A 94 -4.55 -30.64 6.59
C PRO A 94 -5.92 -31.32 6.68
N ASP A 95 -6.31 -32.03 5.62
CA ASP A 95 -7.28 -33.11 5.73
C ASP A 95 -6.61 -34.20 6.59
N LEU A 96 -6.92 -34.20 7.90
CA LEU A 96 -6.66 -35.30 8.82
C LEU A 96 -7.97 -35.75 9.47
#